data_AF-A0AAN6NG78-F1
#
_entry.id   AF-A0AAN6NG78-F1
#
_cell.length_a   1.000
_cell.length_b   1.000
_cell.length_c   1.000
_cell.angle_alpha   90.00
_cell.angle_beta   90.00
_cell.angle_gamma   90.00
#
_symmetry.space_group_name_H-M   'P 1'
#
loop_
_entity.id
_entity.type
_entity.pdbx_description
1 polymer ?
#
loop_
_entity_poly.entity_id
_entity_poly.type
_entity_poly.pdbx_seq_one_letter_code
_entity_poly.pdbx_strand_id
1 'polypeptide(L)'
;MKPPQLLPLYATLALAHSTRGSHHEATAHSRHGDHDAQVCRSRTPSVLPGFSSDSTCILDPSDLIATGGDLFDCEAENSQHAWTHSSPCFKSGGKSGATFCVFTDTSFAEGRGASFVTTAKRAAHLASNPAFTQPEVIKGVNQDLIRTMPVKYEVKEFPGKGMGLMATDHIRRGDLIMANTVSLMIDYRTFDELLADEYQQLQAFAVDYLPKPHRSAILNLSTHDAADSLSHIALVDKITSTNAFDIDPDGDDEEQDHGFYVVFPEIARMNHDCRANADYYFDHETLTQYIHAARPISPGEEITISYINPVMRRAARMQRLQRTWGFRCNCHLCTQERARTDASDDRIQQINELTSEFRNYRPESRANPQLAELVISLYEQEQLYGMMYQMYTFAALEYNGVGDPWTATKYARLAIEWGLWSVGETDSDVVEMESLARDPWGHWSWMLRTKKRNGWERRKAVDDDDE
;
A
#
# COMPACT_ATOMS: atom_id res chain seq x y z
N MET A 1 -26.39 -26.80 8.08
CA MET A 1 -24.92 -26.61 8.12
C MET A 1 -24.67 -25.43 9.03
N LYS A 2 -23.87 -25.58 10.09
CA LYS A 2 -23.42 -24.42 10.87
C LYS A 2 -22.81 -23.42 9.87
N PRO A 3 -23.03 -22.10 10.02
CA PRO A 3 -22.21 -21.16 9.27
C PRO A 3 -20.75 -21.57 9.51
N PRO A 4 -19.88 -21.57 8.49
CA PRO A 4 -18.45 -21.63 8.78
C PRO A 4 -18.20 -20.60 9.88
N GLN A 5 -17.45 -20.99 10.91
CA GLN A 5 -16.80 -19.99 11.75
C GLN A 5 -15.94 -19.21 10.77
N LEU A 6 -16.51 -18.13 10.23
CA LEU A 6 -15.78 -17.11 9.54
C LEU A 6 -14.81 -16.64 10.61
N LEU A 7 -13.55 -17.07 10.49
CA LEU A 7 -12.42 -16.26 10.90
C LEU A 7 -12.77 -14.83 10.48
N PRO A 8 -12.55 -13.83 11.35
CA PRO A 8 -12.86 -12.45 10.99
C PRO A 8 -12.28 -12.23 9.60
N LEU A 9 -13.16 -12.03 8.61
CA LEU A 9 -12.76 -11.66 7.26
C LEU A 9 -11.73 -10.55 7.46
N TYR A 10 -10.48 -10.84 7.09
CA TYR A 10 -9.45 -9.84 7.04
C TYR A 10 -9.99 -8.80 6.07
N ALA A 11 -10.56 -7.76 6.67
CA ALA A 11 -10.33 -6.41 6.30
C ALA A 11 -9.32 -6.26 5.15
N THR A 12 -9.79 -6.29 3.90
CA THR A 12 -9.42 -5.25 2.93
C THR A 12 -10.05 -3.93 3.39
N LEU A 13 -9.69 -3.55 4.62
CA LEU A 13 -9.62 -2.18 5.02
C LEU A 13 -8.29 -1.72 4.47
N ALA A 14 -8.32 -1.00 3.34
CA ALA A 14 -7.37 0.08 3.12
C ALA A 14 -7.57 1.11 4.25
N LEU A 15 -7.09 0.74 5.44
CA LEU A 15 -6.91 1.57 6.59
C LEU A 15 -5.42 1.70 6.76
N ALA A 16 -4.93 2.89 6.46
CA ALA A 16 -3.92 3.52 7.27
C ALA A 16 -4.36 3.45 8.76
N HIS A 17 -4.02 2.36 9.44
CA HIS A 17 -4.16 2.17 10.88
C HIS A 17 -2.77 2.03 11.51
N SER A 18 -2.08 3.16 11.62
CA SER A 18 -1.11 3.37 12.68
C SER A 18 -1.82 4.15 13.81
N THR A 19 -2.50 3.44 14.70
CA THR A 19 -2.79 3.93 16.04
C THR A 19 -2.45 2.86 17.08
N ARG A 20 -1.18 2.84 17.48
CA ARG A 20 -0.80 2.61 18.89
C ARG A 20 0.19 3.69 19.29
N GLY A 21 -0.34 4.85 19.64
CA GLY A 21 0.36 5.76 20.53
C GLY A 21 0.36 5.12 21.91
N SER A 22 1.51 4.65 22.36
CA SER A 22 1.74 4.42 23.78
C SER A 22 1.64 5.77 24.49
N HIS A 23 0.65 5.90 25.36
CA HIS A 23 0.58 6.98 26.34
C HIS A 23 1.85 6.94 27.21
N HIS A 24 2.73 7.93 27.04
CA HIS A 24 3.54 8.45 28.12
C HIS A 24 3.62 9.97 27.97
N GLU A 25 2.83 10.66 28.79
CA GLU A 25 2.97 12.08 29.07
C GLU A 25 4.35 12.34 29.66
N ALA A 26 5.22 13.01 28.90
CA ALA A 26 6.37 13.71 29.46
C ALA A 26 6.00 15.20 29.53
N THR A 27 5.61 15.64 30.71
CA THR A 27 5.36 17.03 31.07
C THR A 27 6.64 17.85 30.93
N ALA A 28 6.64 18.81 30.00
CA ALA A 28 7.67 19.82 29.91
C ALA A 28 7.50 20.84 31.05
N HIS A 29 8.38 20.78 32.05
CA HIS A 29 8.59 21.87 33.00
C HIS A 29 9.85 22.66 32.62
N SER A 30 9.63 23.87 32.13
CA SER A 30 10.66 24.91 32.03
C SER A 30 11.14 25.31 33.42
N ARG A 31 12.45 25.26 33.68
CA ARG A 31 13.10 26.17 34.62
C ARG A 31 14.46 26.60 34.11
N HIS A 32 14.62 27.92 34.04
CA HIS A 32 15.88 28.64 33.92
C HIS A 32 16.84 28.29 35.06
N GLY A 33 18.13 28.36 34.74
CA GLY A 33 19.23 28.43 35.70
C GLY A 33 20.55 28.64 34.97
N ASP A 34 21.07 29.87 35.08
CA ASP A 34 22.42 30.29 34.67
C ASP A 34 23.51 29.34 35.17
N HIS A 35 24.61 29.19 34.40
CA HIS A 35 25.95 29.56 34.88
C HIS A 35 27.04 29.33 33.81
N ASP A 36 27.77 30.44 33.60
CA ASP A 36 29.19 30.60 33.35
C ASP A 36 29.87 30.13 32.04
N ALA A 37 30.37 31.18 31.39
CA ALA A 37 31.28 31.21 30.27
C ALA A 37 32.66 30.63 30.62
N GLN A 38 33.28 29.97 29.63
CA GLN A 38 34.72 30.08 29.48
C GLN A 38 35.13 30.24 28.01
N VAL A 39 35.89 31.31 27.84
CA VAL A 39 36.43 31.90 26.62
C VAL A 39 37.61 31.09 26.13
N CYS A 40 37.66 30.77 24.83
CA CYS A 40 38.91 30.60 24.09
C CYS A 40 38.78 31.30 22.74
N ARG A 41 39.49 32.43 22.59
CA ARG A 41 39.58 33.23 21.37
C ARG A 41 40.77 32.81 20.49
N SER A 42 40.50 32.87 19.18
CA SER A 42 41.36 33.28 18.07
C SER A 42 42.51 32.38 17.62
N ARG A 43 42.49 32.03 16.32
CA ARG A 43 43.24 32.75 15.28
C ARG A 43 42.76 32.37 13.87
N THR A 44 42.28 33.35 13.12
CA THR A 44 42.24 33.32 11.65
C THR A 44 43.59 33.76 11.10
N PRO A 45 43.91 33.39 9.85
CA PRO A 45 44.02 34.44 8.85
C PRO A 45 43.33 34.13 7.51
N SER A 46 43.22 35.19 6.74
CA SER A 46 42.41 35.54 5.58
C SER A 46 42.93 35.13 4.19
N VAL A 47 41.97 34.89 3.26
CA VAL A 47 41.90 35.26 1.81
C VAL A 47 42.46 34.31 0.71
N LEU A 48 41.48 33.76 -0.05
CA LEU A 48 41.26 33.40 -1.49
C LEU A 48 42.31 33.74 -2.59
N PRO A 49 42.14 33.33 -3.88
CA PRO A 49 41.54 32.13 -4.51
C PRO A 49 42.47 31.46 -5.57
N GLY A 50 42.16 30.24 -6.03
CA GLY A 50 42.86 29.62 -7.16
C GLY A 50 42.16 28.38 -7.74
N PHE A 51 41.65 28.51 -8.97
CA PHE A 51 41.25 27.40 -9.85
C PHE A 51 42.50 26.76 -10.47
N SER A 52 42.66 25.43 -10.37
CA SER A 52 42.74 24.51 -11.53
C SER A 52 43.10 23.08 -11.14
N SER A 53 42.46 22.15 -11.87
CA SER A 53 42.88 20.80 -12.27
C SER A 53 43.00 19.67 -11.23
N ASP A 54 42.29 18.60 -11.59
CA ASP A 54 42.60 17.18 -11.43
C ASP A 54 41.93 16.38 -10.29
N SER A 55 41.09 15.45 -10.77
CA SER A 55 40.99 14.07 -10.30
C SER A 55 40.62 13.86 -8.83
N THR A 56 39.33 13.84 -8.54
CA THR A 56 38.83 13.25 -7.28
C THR A 56 38.36 11.83 -7.51
N CYS A 57 39.11 10.95 -6.86
CA CYS A 57 39.00 9.51 -6.73
C CYS A 57 37.57 8.99 -6.56
N ILE A 58 37.27 7.95 -7.33
CA ILE A 58 36.25 6.95 -7.02
C ILE A 58 36.67 6.34 -5.68
N LEU A 59 35.90 6.57 -4.62
CA LEU A 59 36.09 5.85 -3.36
C LEU A 59 35.55 4.43 -3.56
N ASP A 60 36.48 3.48 -3.47
CA ASP A 60 36.25 2.05 -3.42
C ASP A 60 35.41 1.71 -2.16
N PRO A 61 34.35 0.89 -2.24
CA PRO A 61 33.51 0.54 -1.09
C PRO A 61 34.25 -0.19 0.06
N SER A 62 35.52 -0.52 -0.11
CA SER A 62 36.35 -1.19 0.90
C SER A 62 36.79 -0.31 2.09
N ASP A 63 36.62 1.02 2.02
CA ASP A 63 37.16 1.94 3.03
C ASP A 63 36.16 2.38 4.13
N LEU A 64 34.95 1.81 4.15
CA LEU A 64 33.93 2.04 5.18
C LEU A 64 33.76 0.82 6.11
N ILE A 65 34.87 0.35 6.70
CA ILE A 65 34.80 -0.65 7.79
C ILE A 65 35.45 -0.05 9.04
N ALA A 66 34.66 0.72 9.80
CA ALA A 66 35.03 1.12 11.15
C ALA A 66 33.81 1.51 12.01
N THR A 67 32.84 0.59 12.16
CA THR A 67 31.94 0.51 13.33
C THR A 67 31.52 -0.95 13.49
N GLY A 68 31.89 -1.56 14.63
CA GLY A 68 31.74 -3.00 14.87
C GLY A 68 30.30 -3.45 15.11
N GLY A 69 29.61 -3.80 14.03
CA GLY A 69 28.56 -4.82 14.03
C GLY A 69 29.12 -6.09 13.41
N ASP A 70 28.91 -7.24 14.05
CA ASP A 70 29.35 -8.54 13.52
C ASP A 70 28.60 -8.83 12.20
N LEU A 71 29.30 -8.70 11.08
CA LEU A 71 28.82 -9.09 9.75
C LEU A 71 28.73 -10.62 9.69
N PHE A 72 27.54 -11.18 9.88
CA PHE A 72 27.28 -12.60 9.68
C PHE A 72 26.76 -12.84 8.25
N ASP A 73 27.31 -13.86 7.58
CA ASP A 73 26.78 -14.35 6.31
C ASP A 73 25.62 -15.30 6.61
N CYS A 74 24.43 -14.92 6.18
CA CYS A 74 23.21 -15.65 6.49
C CYS A 74 22.96 -16.66 5.35
N GLU A 75 23.40 -17.92 5.52
CA GLU A 75 22.89 -19.02 4.69
C GLU A 75 21.39 -19.14 4.99
N ALA A 76 20.55 -18.80 4.01
CA ALA A 76 19.10 -18.96 4.13
C ALA A 76 18.81 -20.45 4.33
N GLU A 77 18.56 -20.85 5.58
CA GLU A 77 18.22 -22.22 5.92
C GLU A 77 17.02 -22.64 5.04
N ASN A 78 17.31 -23.52 4.08
CA ASN A 78 16.36 -24.21 3.21
C ASN A 78 15.81 -23.48 1.95
N SER A 79 16.35 -22.33 1.52
CA SER A 79 15.97 -21.76 0.20
C SER A 79 16.89 -22.28 -0.92
N GLN A 80 16.33 -22.97 -1.92
CA GLN A 80 17.08 -23.37 -3.13
C GLN A 80 17.43 -22.18 -4.05
N HIS A 81 16.88 -21.01 -3.78
CA HIS A 81 17.12 -19.80 -4.57
C HIS A 81 18.47 -19.17 -4.21
N ALA A 82 19.28 -18.88 -5.22
CA ALA A 82 20.60 -18.29 -5.07
C ALA A 82 20.52 -16.76 -5.14
N TRP A 83 20.31 -16.12 -3.99
CA TRP A 83 20.38 -14.67 -3.87
C TRP A 83 21.73 -14.14 -4.34
N THR A 84 21.75 -13.02 -5.06
CA THR A 84 23.00 -12.34 -5.43
C THR A 84 23.69 -11.76 -4.19
N HIS A 85 22.90 -11.27 -3.23
CA HIS A 85 23.37 -10.79 -1.93
C HIS A 85 22.41 -11.27 -0.83
N SER A 86 22.92 -11.66 0.33
CA SER A 86 22.15 -12.15 1.50
C SER A 86 22.62 -11.53 2.84
N SER A 87 23.39 -10.45 2.78
CA SER A 87 23.99 -9.72 3.90
C SER A 87 24.08 -8.22 3.53
N PRO A 88 24.23 -7.29 4.49
CA PRO A 88 24.42 -7.50 5.92
C PRO A 88 23.16 -7.96 6.65
N CYS A 89 23.34 -8.46 7.86
CA CYS A 89 22.28 -8.90 8.77
C CYS A 89 22.38 -8.16 10.11
N PHE A 90 21.26 -7.76 10.70
CA PHE A 90 21.18 -7.30 12.09
C PHE A 90 20.25 -8.18 12.90
N LYS A 91 20.66 -8.49 14.12
CA LYS A 91 19.88 -9.30 15.05
C LYS A 91 19.10 -8.40 15.99
N SER A 92 17.79 -8.60 16.08
CA SER A 92 16.96 -7.89 17.04
C SER A 92 17.44 -8.15 18.46
N GLY A 93 17.70 -7.07 19.20
CA GLY A 93 17.89 -7.08 20.65
C GLY A 93 16.59 -7.29 21.44
N GLY A 94 15.44 -7.39 20.74
CA GLY A 94 14.10 -7.57 21.29
C GLY A 94 13.75 -9.02 21.65
N LYS A 95 12.47 -9.26 21.98
CA LYS A 95 11.97 -10.54 22.50
C LYS A 95 11.99 -11.70 21.47
N SER A 96 11.98 -11.39 20.17
CA SER A 96 11.96 -12.38 19.10
C SER A 96 13.33 -13.03 18.89
N GLY A 97 14.42 -12.29 19.11
CA GLY A 97 15.76 -12.68 18.69
C GLY A 97 15.90 -12.86 17.17
N ALA A 98 14.95 -12.33 16.39
CA ALA A 98 14.92 -12.45 14.94
C ALA A 98 16.13 -11.77 14.30
N THR A 99 16.60 -12.30 13.18
CA THR A 99 17.68 -11.70 12.39
C THR A 99 17.11 -11.25 11.06
N PHE A 100 17.31 -9.97 10.75
CA PHE A 100 16.86 -9.34 9.51
C PHE A 100 18.07 -9.07 8.62
N CYS A 101 17.96 -9.44 7.36
CA CYS A 101 19.05 -9.39 6.40
C CYS A 101 18.60 -8.70 5.12
N VAL A 102 19.57 -8.26 4.32
CA VAL A 102 19.32 -7.84 2.93
C VAL A 102 19.43 -9.06 2.02
N PHE A 103 18.35 -9.38 1.31
CA PHE A 103 18.30 -10.39 0.25
C PHE A 103 18.07 -9.69 -1.08
N THR A 104 19.01 -9.77 -2.02
CA THR A 104 18.89 -9.15 -3.35
C THR A 104 19.08 -10.18 -4.43
N ASP A 105 18.19 -10.19 -5.43
CA ASP A 105 18.38 -10.87 -6.70
C ASP A 105 18.51 -9.81 -7.80
N THR A 106 19.71 -9.70 -8.39
CA THR A 106 19.99 -8.73 -9.46
C THR A 106 19.50 -9.18 -10.84
N SER A 107 19.14 -10.46 -10.98
CA SER A 107 18.63 -11.07 -12.21
C SER A 107 17.10 -11.05 -12.31
N PHE A 108 16.42 -10.82 -11.18
CA PHE A 108 14.96 -10.77 -11.09
C PHE A 108 14.35 -9.80 -12.12
N ALA A 109 13.20 -10.21 -12.68
CA ALA A 109 12.42 -9.45 -13.66
C ALA A 109 13.26 -8.89 -14.84
N GLU A 110 13.90 -9.79 -15.60
CA GLU A 110 14.73 -9.46 -16.78
C GLU A 110 15.93 -8.56 -16.44
N GLY A 111 16.53 -8.74 -15.26
CA GLY A 111 17.68 -7.97 -14.80
C GLY A 111 17.35 -6.58 -14.22
N ARG A 112 16.05 -6.31 -13.98
CA ARG A 112 15.63 -5.12 -13.21
C ARG A 112 16.12 -5.21 -11.76
N GLY A 113 16.08 -6.41 -11.20
CA GLY A 113 16.49 -6.72 -9.83
C GLY A 113 15.47 -6.31 -8.76
N ALA A 114 15.50 -7.01 -7.63
CA ALA A 114 14.68 -6.73 -6.45
C ALA A 114 15.47 -6.99 -5.16
N SER A 115 15.22 -6.19 -4.14
CA SER A 115 15.83 -6.31 -2.82
C SER A 115 14.77 -6.40 -1.71
N PHE A 116 15.04 -7.26 -0.73
CA PHE A 116 14.15 -7.56 0.37
C PHE A 116 14.92 -7.39 1.68
N VAL A 117 14.35 -6.66 2.64
CA VAL A 117 14.88 -6.55 4.01
C VAL A 117 13.95 -7.32 4.92
N THR A 118 14.32 -8.55 5.27
CA THR A 118 13.44 -9.46 6.02
C THR A 118 14.22 -10.60 6.68
N THR A 119 13.53 -11.56 7.30
CA THR A 119 14.14 -12.77 7.89
C THR A 119 14.49 -13.79 6.80
N ALA A 120 15.44 -14.68 7.08
CA ALA A 120 15.78 -15.77 6.15
C ALA A 120 14.57 -16.67 5.83
N LYS A 121 13.70 -16.91 6.82
CA LYS A 121 12.47 -17.69 6.64
C LYS A 121 11.54 -17.03 5.63
N ARG A 122 11.29 -15.72 5.78
CA ARG A 122 10.40 -14.97 4.90
C ARG A 122 10.99 -14.76 3.51
N ALA A 123 12.30 -14.57 3.42
CA ALA A 123 13.00 -14.58 2.14
C ALA A 123 12.82 -15.92 1.41
N ALA A 124 12.93 -17.06 2.10
CA ALA A 124 12.69 -18.37 1.51
C ALA A 124 11.23 -18.52 1.00
N HIS A 125 10.24 -18.02 1.74
CA HIS A 125 8.85 -17.98 1.30
C HIS A 125 8.68 -17.12 0.03
N LEU A 126 9.22 -15.89 0.03
CA LEU A 126 9.19 -15.01 -1.16
C LEU A 126 9.87 -15.65 -2.37
N ALA A 127 10.98 -16.36 -2.18
CA ALA A 127 11.69 -17.05 -3.25
C ALA A 127 10.93 -18.28 -3.81
N SER A 128 9.92 -18.78 -3.10
CA SER A 128 9.06 -19.88 -3.57
C SER A 128 7.94 -19.40 -4.51
N ASN A 129 7.73 -18.09 -4.57
CA ASN A 129 6.69 -17.45 -5.33
C ASN A 129 6.84 -17.67 -6.86
N PRO A 130 5.74 -17.70 -7.65
CA PRO A 130 5.81 -17.81 -9.11
C PRO A 130 6.70 -16.75 -9.77
N ALA A 131 6.79 -15.53 -9.23
CA ALA A 131 7.69 -14.50 -9.73
C ALA A 131 9.17 -14.94 -9.81
N PHE A 132 9.62 -15.84 -8.93
CA PHE A 132 10.99 -16.39 -8.92
C PHE A 132 11.08 -17.75 -9.61
N THR A 133 10.06 -18.59 -9.46
CA THR A 133 10.09 -19.98 -9.92
C THR A 133 9.63 -20.15 -11.37
N GLN A 134 8.87 -19.18 -11.90
CA GLN A 134 8.26 -19.17 -13.23
C GLN A 134 8.49 -17.80 -13.92
N PRO A 135 9.72 -17.48 -14.38
CA PRO A 135 10.06 -16.16 -14.91
C PRO A 135 9.17 -15.65 -16.05
N GLU A 136 8.47 -16.55 -16.75
CA GLU A 136 7.48 -16.23 -17.77
C GLU A 136 6.27 -15.44 -17.26
N VAL A 137 5.90 -15.55 -15.98
CA VAL A 137 4.70 -14.87 -15.42
C VAL A 137 4.94 -13.36 -15.24
N ILE A 138 6.19 -12.97 -14.98
CA ILE A 138 6.59 -11.56 -14.85
C ILE A 138 7.23 -10.99 -16.12
N LYS A 139 7.32 -11.81 -17.17
CA LYS A 139 7.95 -11.41 -18.43
C LYS A 139 7.16 -10.28 -19.06
N GLY A 140 7.83 -9.15 -19.27
CA GLY A 140 7.20 -7.99 -19.89
C GLY A 140 6.29 -7.16 -18.99
N VAL A 141 6.26 -7.39 -17.67
CA VAL A 141 5.50 -6.54 -16.73
C VAL A 141 6.06 -5.12 -16.72
N ASN A 142 7.37 -4.96 -16.55
CA ASN A 142 8.07 -3.66 -16.47
C ASN A 142 8.29 -2.98 -17.84
N GLN A 143 7.36 -3.16 -18.77
CA GLN A 143 7.50 -2.73 -20.17
C GLN A 143 7.30 -1.23 -20.40
N ASP A 144 6.74 -0.51 -19.42
CA ASP A 144 6.76 0.95 -19.37
C ASP A 144 8.20 1.51 -19.44
N LEU A 145 9.19 0.73 -19.02
CA LEU A 145 10.61 1.04 -19.16
C LEU A 145 11.18 0.77 -20.57
N ILE A 146 10.56 -0.09 -21.38
CA ILE A 146 11.20 -0.71 -22.58
C ILE A 146 10.41 -0.49 -23.91
N ARG A 147 9.26 0.21 -23.90
CA ARG A 147 8.49 0.63 -25.11
C ARG A 147 7.90 -0.49 -25.97
N THR A 148 7.05 -1.33 -25.42
CA THR A 148 6.27 -2.32 -26.21
C THR A 148 4.79 -1.96 -26.34
N MET A 149 4.24 -1.20 -25.40
CA MET A 149 2.93 -0.54 -25.51
C MET A 149 3.15 0.96 -25.77
N PRO A 150 2.31 1.66 -26.56
CA PRO A 150 2.36 3.11 -26.61
C PRO A 150 2.00 3.62 -25.21
N VAL A 151 3.02 4.03 -24.46
CA VAL A 151 2.87 4.59 -23.12
C VAL A 151 1.93 5.80 -23.24
N LYS A 152 0.77 5.72 -22.58
CA LYS A 152 -0.28 6.76 -22.63
C LYS A 152 -0.08 7.85 -21.58
N TYR A 153 1.13 7.98 -21.05
CA TYR A 153 1.49 9.00 -20.09
C TYR A 153 2.94 9.47 -20.29
N GLU A 154 3.24 10.62 -19.72
CA GLU A 154 4.60 11.14 -19.60
C GLU A 154 4.83 11.68 -18.19
N VAL A 155 6.06 11.57 -17.70
CA VAL A 155 6.44 12.15 -16.40
C VAL A 155 6.73 13.64 -16.61
N LYS A 156 6.07 14.51 -15.84
CA LYS A 156 6.21 15.97 -15.92
C LYS A 156 6.25 16.60 -14.53
N GLU A 157 6.84 17.78 -14.45
CA GLU A 157 6.74 18.61 -13.25
C GLU A 157 5.37 19.28 -13.17
N PHE A 158 4.71 19.14 -12.01
CA PHE A 158 3.46 19.79 -11.66
C PHE A 158 3.74 20.86 -10.60
N PRO A 159 3.38 22.14 -10.87
CA PRO A 159 3.64 23.23 -9.93
C PRO A 159 3.12 22.94 -8.51
N GLY A 160 4.02 22.95 -7.54
CA GLY A 160 3.70 22.71 -6.12
C GLY A 160 3.42 21.26 -5.73
N LYS A 161 3.57 20.30 -6.67
CA LYS A 161 3.44 18.85 -6.41
C LYS A 161 4.72 18.06 -6.72
N GLY A 162 5.67 18.64 -7.45
CA GLY A 162 6.87 17.95 -7.90
C GLY A 162 6.60 17.16 -9.17
N MET A 163 7.24 16.00 -9.34
CA MET A 163 7.03 15.16 -10.52
C MET A 163 5.70 14.40 -10.42
N GLY A 164 5.00 14.29 -11.54
CA GLY A 164 3.70 13.65 -11.68
C GLY A 164 3.57 12.96 -13.05
N LEU A 165 2.47 12.23 -13.25
CA LEU A 165 2.15 11.62 -14.54
C LEU A 165 1.05 12.41 -15.24
N MET A 166 1.28 12.76 -16.50
CA MET A 166 0.28 13.41 -17.36
C MET A 166 -0.14 12.44 -18.46
N ALA A 167 -1.44 12.23 -18.64
CA ALA A 167 -1.94 11.40 -19.73
C ALA A 167 -1.62 12.06 -21.10
N THR A 168 -1.07 11.29 -22.03
CA THR A 168 -0.78 11.73 -23.40
C THR A 168 -1.88 11.37 -24.38
N ASP A 169 -2.72 10.39 -24.03
CA ASP A 169 -3.81 9.86 -24.83
C ASP A 169 -5.06 9.62 -23.97
N HIS A 170 -6.18 9.29 -24.61
CA HIS A 170 -7.39 8.86 -23.91
C HIS A 170 -7.17 7.49 -23.25
N ILE A 171 -7.41 7.42 -21.94
CA ILE A 171 -7.38 6.20 -21.13
C ILE A 171 -8.81 5.90 -20.68
N ARG A 172 -9.32 4.71 -20.99
CA ARG A 172 -10.67 4.29 -20.61
C ARG A 172 -10.63 3.69 -19.20
N ARG A 173 -11.78 3.67 -18.52
CA ARG A 173 -11.92 2.92 -17.27
C ARG A 173 -11.49 1.47 -17.47
N GLY A 174 -10.67 0.95 -16.56
CA GLY A 174 -10.15 -0.41 -16.59
C GLY A 174 -8.96 -0.61 -17.54
N ASP A 175 -8.56 0.39 -18.34
CA ASP A 175 -7.30 0.29 -19.09
C ASP A 175 -6.13 0.22 -18.08
N LEU A 176 -5.20 -0.71 -18.31
CA LEU A 176 -3.92 -0.78 -17.60
C LEU A 176 -3.06 0.44 -17.94
N ILE A 177 -2.60 1.15 -16.92
CA ILE A 177 -1.72 2.32 -17.05
C ILE A 177 -0.25 1.88 -16.97
N MET A 178 0.09 1.12 -15.94
CA MET A 178 1.41 0.51 -15.75
C MET A 178 1.31 -0.70 -14.81
N ALA A 179 2.32 -1.56 -14.88
CA ALA A 179 2.51 -2.65 -13.94
C ALA A 179 4.01 -2.73 -13.65
N ASN A 180 4.40 -2.73 -12.38
CA ASN A 180 5.81 -2.77 -12.01
C ASN A 180 6.03 -3.81 -10.92
N THR A 181 7.03 -4.67 -11.14
CA THR A 181 7.49 -5.62 -10.12
C THR A 181 8.12 -4.87 -8.94
N VAL A 182 8.15 -5.49 -7.78
CA VAL A 182 8.77 -4.94 -6.56
C VAL A 182 10.22 -4.52 -6.79
N SER A 183 10.63 -3.43 -6.13
CA SER A 183 12.01 -2.92 -6.19
C SER A 183 12.72 -3.09 -4.86
N LEU A 184 12.08 -2.59 -3.80
CA LEU A 184 12.53 -2.71 -2.41
C LEU A 184 11.33 -3.11 -1.57
N MET A 185 11.48 -4.14 -0.73
CA MET A 185 10.42 -4.66 0.13
C MET A 185 10.96 -4.87 1.54
N ILE A 186 10.47 -4.09 2.50
CA ILE A 186 11.02 -4.04 3.86
C ILE A 186 9.96 -4.56 4.83
N ASP A 187 10.32 -5.55 5.63
CA ASP A 187 9.46 -6.11 6.67
C ASP A 187 9.17 -5.06 7.76
N TYR A 188 7.90 -4.81 8.10
CA TYR A 188 7.58 -3.79 9.12
C TYR A 188 8.26 -4.04 10.47
N ARG A 189 8.53 -5.30 10.81
CA ARG A 189 9.19 -5.64 12.07
C ARG A 189 10.55 -4.98 12.18
N THR A 190 11.23 -4.65 11.08
CA THR A 190 12.51 -3.93 11.18
C THR A 190 12.36 -2.58 11.87
N PHE A 191 11.23 -1.90 11.72
CA PHE A 191 10.98 -0.61 12.37
C PHE A 191 10.65 -0.75 13.86
N ASP A 192 10.10 -1.90 14.27
CA ASP A 192 9.70 -2.17 15.64
C ASP A 192 10.80 -2.89 16.46
N GLU A 193 11.65 -3.68 15.79
CA GLU A 193 12.56 -4.64 16.42
C GLU A 193 14.05 -4.29 16.28
N LEU A 194 14.43 -3.40 15.36
CA LEU A 194 15.80 -2.93 15.19
C LEU A 194 15.97 -1.49 15.65
N LEU A 195 17.21 -1.08 15.90
CA LEU A 195 17.54 0.32 16.12
C LEU A 195 17.43 1.12 14.81
N ALA A 196 17.25 2.44 14.93
CA ALA A 196 17.05 3.31 13.78
C ALA A 196 18.22 3.27 12.80
N ASP A 197 19.45 3.31 13.29
CA ASP A 197 20.65 3.21 12.49
C ASP A 197 20.82 1.85 11.82
N GLU A 198 20.34 0.77 12.43
CA GLU A 198 20.42 -0.59 11.89
C GLU A 198 19.48 -0.78 10.69
N TYR A 199 18.18 -0.46 10.83
CA TYR A 199 17.25 -0.63 9.71
C TYR A 199 17.56 0.36 8.57
N GLN A 200 18.01 1.58 8.87
CA GLN A 200 18.40 2.55 7.84
C GLN A 200 19.62 2.07 7.06
N GLN A 201 20.58 1.40 7.72
CA GLN A 201 21.69 0.74 7.03
C GLN A 201 21.20 -0.38 6.11
N LEU A 202 20.32 -1.27 6.59
CA LEU A 202 19.76 -2.33 5.75
C LEU A 202 19.05 -1.78 4.51
N GLN A 203 18.28 -0.71 4.65
CA GLN A 203 17.65 -0.02 3.52
C GLN A 203 18.67 0.50 2.50
N ALA A 204 19.74 1.15 2.97
CA ALA A 204 20.80 1.67 2.11
C ALA A 204 21.49 0.55 1.32
N PHE A 205 21.87 -0.55 1.99
CA PHE A 205 22.46 -1.72 1.34
C PHE A 205 21.50 -2.35 0.33
N ALA A 206 20.22 -2.50 0.68
CA ALA A 206 19.20 -3.04 -0.20
C ALA A 206 19.06 -2.22 -1.49
N VAL A 207 19.14 -0.88 -1.40
CA VAL A 207 19.16 0.00 -2.58
C VAL A 207 20.48 -0.08 -3.33
N ASP A 208 21.61 -0.16 -2.64
CA ASP A 208 22.94 -0.17 -3.25
C ASP A 208 23.24 -1.44 -4.05
N TYR A 209 22.69 -2.58 -3.65
CA TYR A 209 22.83 -3.84 -4.38
C TYR A 209 21.96 -3.94 -5.63
N LEU A 210 20.98 -3.05 -5.82
CA LEU A 210 20.18 -3.05 -7.05
C LEU A 210 21.04 -2.68 -8.29
N PRO A 211 20.69 -3.22 -9.47
CA PRO A 211 21.31 -2.81 -10.72
C PRO A 211 21.33 -1.29 -10.91
N LYS A 212 22.44 -0.74 -11.44
CA LYS A 212 22.67 0.72 -11.50
C LYS A 212 21.49 1.53 -12.04
N PRO A 213 20.85 1.17 -13.18
CA PRO A 213 19.71 1.94 -13.70
C PRO A 213 18.53 2.00 -12.72
N HIS A 214 18.25 0.87 -12.06
CA HIS A 214 17.14 0.75 -11.13
C HIS A 214 17.44 1.47 -9.81
N ARG A 215 18.65 1.33 -9.27
CA ARG A 215 19.12 2.11 -8.12
C ARG A 215 19.01 3.61 -8.37
N SER A 216 19.44 4.08 -9.54
CA SER A 216 19.32 5.48 -9.93
C SER A 216 17.86 5.96 -10.01
N ALA A 217 16.92 5.09 -10.40
CA ALA A 217 15.50 5.43 -10.41
C ALA A 217 14.96 5.70 -9.00
N ILE A 218 15.33 4.85 -8.03
CA ILE A 218 14.96 5.02 -6.61
C ILE A 218 15.61 6.29 -6.04
N LEU A 219 16.91 6.49 -6.23
CA LEU A 219 17.64 7.66 -5.72
C LEU A 219 17.18 9.01 -6.34
N ASN A 220 16.40 8.96 -7.42
CA ASN A 220 15.81 10.13 -8.06
C ASN A 220 14.37 10.43 -7.58
N LEU A 221 13.85 9.67 -6.62
CA LEU A 221 12.54 9.92 -6.02
C LEU A 221 12.58 11.15 -5.09
N SER A 222 11.38 11.68 -4.81
CA SER A 222 11.24 12.87 -3.99
C SER A 222 11.47 12.56 -2.51
N THR A 223 12.18 13.44 -1.82
CA THR A 223 12.23 13.51 -0.35
C THR A 223 11.19 14.46 0.24
N HIS A 224 10.35 15.05 -0.61
CA HIS A 224 9.35 16.11 -0.34
C HIS A 224 9.92 17.47 0.11
N ASP A 225 11.02 17.51 0.85
CA ASP A 225 11.74 18.73 1.24
C ASP A 225 13.20 18.73 0.73
N ALA A 226 13.95 19.81 0.98
CA ALA A 226 15.32 19.94 0.52
C ALA A 226 16.23 18.87 1.15
N ALA A 227 16.71 17.93 0.33
CA ALA A 227 17.68 16.90 0.69
C ALA A 227 19.13 17.40 0.70
N ASP A 228 19.36 18.70 0.50
CA ASP A 228 20.68 19.28 0.45
C ASP A 228 21.39 19.04 1.80
N SER A 229 22.44 18.21 1.78
CA SER A 229 23.29 17.81 2.92
C SER A 229 22.89 16.53 3.68
N LEU A 230 21.99 15.70 3.19
CA LEU A 230 21.76 14.36 3.78
C LEU A 230 22.92 13.40 3.49
N SER A 231 23.25 12.54 4.46
CA SER A 231 24.10 11.36 4.19
C SER A 231 23.36 10.38 3.29
N HIS A 232 24.08 9.49 2.60
CA HIS A 232 23.45 8.47 1.74
C HIS A 232 22.41 7.62 2.47
N ILE A 233 22.72 7.16 3.69
CA ILE A 233 21.80 6.38 4.53
C ILE A 233 20.54 7.18 4.86
N ALA A 234 20.69 8.44 5.30
CA ALA A 234 19.55 9.30 5.62
C ALA A 234 18.72 9.67 4.39
N LEU A 235 19.35 9.79 3.22
CA LEU A 235 18.69 10.02 1.95
C LEU A 235 17.80 8.83 1.57
N VAL A 236 18.33 7.61 1.65
CA VAL A 236 17.59 6.38 1.32
C VAL A 236 16.40 6.17 2.25
N ASP A 237 16.59 6.35 3.56
CA ASP A 237 15.50 6.27 4.55
C ASP A 237 14.38 7.28 4.23
N LYS A 238 14.76 8.51 3.88
CA LYS A 238 13.80 9.56 3.54
C LYS A 238 13.05 9.30 2.25
N ILE A 239 13.75 8.83 1.22
CA ILE A 239 13.14 8.40 -0.04
C ILE A 239 12.15 7.28 0.24
N THR A 240 12.56 6.25 0.97
CA THR A 240 11.72 5.08 1.25
C THR A 240 10.47 5.52 2.02
N SER A 241 10.63 6.26 3.12
CA SER A 241 9.52 6.75 3.96
C SER A 241 8.52 7.69 3.24
N THR A 242 8.93 8.31 2.14
CA THR A 242 8.06 9.22 1.37
C THR A 242 7.31 8.51 0.25
N ASN A 243 7.88 7.43 -0.30
CA ASN A 243 7.47 6.85 -1.58
C ASN A 243 7.00 5.39 -1.50
N ALA A 244 7.08 4.74 -0.34
CA ALA A 244 6.66 3.34 -0.24
C ALA A 244 5.14 3.18 -0.02
N PHE A 245 4.67 1.98 -0.36
CA PHE A 245 3.32 1.49 -0.24
C PHE A 245 3.25 0.45 0.87
N ASP A 246 2.16 0.48 1.64
CA ASP A 246 1.86 -0.52 2.64
C ASP A 246 1.25 -1.74 1.91
N ILE A 247 1.91 -2.90 1.99
CA ILE A 247 1.45 -4.15 1.36
C ILE A 247 1.20 -5.19 2.47
N ASP A 248 -0.03 -5.66 2.57
CA ASP A 248 -0.37 -6.76 3.47
C ASP A 248 0.33 -8.05 3.03
N PRO A 249 0.63 -9.00 3.93
CA PRO A 249 1.28 -10.24 3.54
C PRO A 249 0.34 -11.19 2.81
N ASP A 250 0.93 -12.12 2.07
CA ASP A 250 0.20 -13.24 1.48
C ASP A 250 -0.41 -14.12 2.60
N GLY A 251 -1.59 -14.69 2.36
CA GLY A 251 -2.30 -15.54 3.34
C GLY A 251 -1.60 -16.86 3.64
N ASP A 252 -0.64 -17.25 2.79
CA ASP A 252 0.22 -18.42 2.98
C ASP A 252 1.57 -18.08 3.66
N ASP A 253 1.81 -16.81 4.00
CA ASP A 253 3.00 -16.38 4.75
C ASP A 253 2.88 -16.78 6.22
N GLU A 254 3.79 -17.64 6.69
CA GLU A 254 3.82 -18.05 8.11
C GLU A 254 4.15 -16.88 9.08
N GLU A 255 4.60 -15.74 8.56
CA GLU A 255 4.83 -14.49 9.30
C GLU A 255 3.81 -13.39 8.92
N GLN A 256 2.61 -13.77 8.45
CA GLN A 256 1.51 -12.89 7.99
C GLN A 256 0.94 -11.87 8.99
N ASP A 257 1.40 -11.85 10.24
CA ASP A 257 0.96 -10.82 11.20
C ASP A 257 1.62 -9.45 10.92
N HIS A 258 2.57 -9.39 9.98
CA HIS A 258 3.34 -8.19 9.66
C HIS A 258 3.39 -7.98 8.15
N GLY A 259 2.93 -6.83 7.64
CA GLY A 259 3.03 -6.50 6.21
C GLY A 259 4.45 -6.12 5.78
N PHE A 260 4.51 -5.46 4.63
CA PHE A 260 5.72 -4.89 4.05
C PHE A 260 5.55 -3.42 3.69
N TYR A 261 6.67 -2.71 3.75
CA TYR A 261 6.85 -1.36 3.25
C TYR A 261 7.60 -1.44 1.91
N VAL A 262 6.93 -1.09 0.81
CA VAL A 262 7.36 -1.50 -0.55
C VAL A 262 7.52 -0.31 -1.50
N VAL A 263 8.66 -0.19 -2.18
CA VAL A 263 8.92 0.90 -3.13
C VAL A 263 8.82 0.43 -4.57
N PHE A 264 8.09 1.21 -5.36
CA PHE A 264 7.97 1.10 -6.82
C PHE A 264 8.27 2.48 -7.43
N PRO A 265 9.48 2.74 -7.93
CA PRO A 265 9.91 4.08 -8.29
C PRO A 265 9.10 4.72 -9.43
N GLU A 266 8.54 3.91 -10.32
CA GLU A 266 7.69 4.37 -11.42
C GLU A 266 6.31 4.79 -10.89
N ILE A 267 5.69 3.94 -10.08
CA ILE A 267 4.36 4.14 -9.48
C ILE A 267 4.39 5.31 -8.48
N ALA A 268 5.46 5.45 -7.70
CA ALA A 268 5.66 6.51 -6.73
C ALA A 268 5.69 7.93 -7.34
N ARG A 269 5.76 8.05 -8.67
CA ARG A 269 5.62 9.34 -9.37
C ARG A 269 4.19 9.86 -9.41
N MET A 270 3.17 9.03 -9.16
CA MET A 270 1.79 9.51 -9.19
C MET A 270 1.48 10.37 -7.98
N ASN A 271 1.01 11.59 -8.23
CA ASN A 271 0.59 12.51 -7.17
C ASN A 271 -0.74 12.09 -6.53
N HIS A 272 -0.98 12.64 -5.34
CA HIS A 272 -2.24 12.47 -4.64
C HIS A 272 -3.40 13.28 -5.25
N ASP A 273 -4.56 12.64 -5.39
CA ASP A 273 -5.86 13.31 -5.37
C ASP A 273 -6.81 12.58 -4.40
N CYS A 274 -7.64 13.33 -3.66
CA CYS A 274 -8.65 12.73 -2.78
C CYS A 274 -9.74 11.97 -3.56
N ARG A 275 -9.93 12.28 -4.84
CA ARG A 275 -10.82 11.61 -5.81
C ARG A 275 -10.00 11.21 -7.04
N ALA A 276 -9.03 10.35 -6.76
CA ALA A 276 -8.12 9.77 -7.73
C ALA A 276 -8.83 9.17 -8.94
N ASN A 277 -8.13 9.22 -10.08
CA ASN A 277 -8.61 8.68 -11.36
C ASN A 277 -7.95 7.35 -11.74
N ALA A 278 -6.95 6.91 -10.97
CA ALA A 278 -6.38 5.58 -11.01
C ALA A 278 -6.46 4.92 -9.63
N ASP A 279 -6.46 3.60 -9.62
CA ASP A 279 -6.37 2.77 -8.42
C ASP A 279 -5.36 1.64 -8.63
N TYR A 280 -5.02 0.95 -7.54
CA TYR A 280 -3.98 -0.07 -7.58
C TYR A 280 -4.28 -1.27 -6.71
N TYR A 281 -3.75 -2.41 -7.14
CA TYR A 281 -3.65 -3.60 -6.32
C TYR A 281 -2.27 -4.25 -6.48
N PHE A 282 -1.89 -5.06 -5.51
CA PHE A 282 -0.67 -5.84 -5.52
C PHE A 282 -1.00 -7.31 -5.73
N ASP A 283 -0.35 -7.92 -6.70
CA ASP A 283 -0.42 -9.35 -6.94
C ASP A 283 0.76 -10.03 -6.23
N HIS A 284 0.42 -10.86 -5.25
CA HIS A 284 1.39 -11.62 -4.48
C HIS A 284 2.15 -12.61 -5.37
N GLU A 285 1.52 -13.28 -6.34
CA GLU A 285 2.14 -14.32 -7.17
C GLU A 285 3.15 -13.79 -8.19
N THR A 286 3.02 -12.52 -8.59
CA THR A 286 3.94 -11.90 -9.54
C THR A 286 4.79 -10.80 -8.88
N LEU A 287 4.61 -10.57 -7.57
CA LEU A 287 5.20 -9.48 -6.81
C LEU A 287 5.10 -8.13 -7.55
N THR A 288 3.93 -7.88 -8.14
CA THR A 288 3.69 -6.77 -9.07
C THR A 288 2.57 -5.90 -8.58
N GLN A 289 2.77 -4.58 -8.61
CA GLN A 289 1.69 -3.63 -8.40
C GLN A 289 1.14 -3.18 -9.76
N TYR A 290 -0.17 -3.32 -9.93
CA TYR A 290 -0.90 -2.97 -11.15
C TYR A 290 -1.67 -1.66 -10.93
N ILE A 291 -1.56 -0.75 -11.90
CA ILE A 291 -2.26 0.54 -11.88
C ILE A 291 -3.29 0.57 -13.00
N HIS A 292 -4.56 0.72 -12.65
CA HIS A 292 -5.66 0.80 -13.62
C HIS A 292 -6.42 2.11 -13.48
N ALA A 293 -6.97 2.59 -14.60
CA ALA A 293 -7.84 3.76 -14.58
C ALA A 293 -9.19 3.45 -13.91
N ALA A 294 -9.48 4.12 -12.80
CA ALA A 294 -10.76 3.99 -12.07
C ALA A 294 -11.92 4.71 -12.80
N ARG A 295 -11.60 5.68 -13.67
CA ARG A 295 -12.53 6.38 -14.54
C ARG A 295 -11.85 6.79 -15.85
N PRO A 296 -12.59 7.24 -16.88
CA PRO A 296 -11.96 7.81 -18.07
C PRO A 296 -11.03 8.98 -17.71
N ILE A 297 -9.85 9.03 -18.34
CA ILE A 297 -8.82 10.06 -18.19
C ILE A 297 -8.58 10.69 -19.57
N SER A 298 -8.62 12.02 -19.64
CA SER A 298 -8.42 12.76 -20.88
C SER A 298 -6.94 13.08 -21.14
N PRO A 299 -6.50 13.24 -22.40
CA PRO A 299 -5.18 13.80 -22.70
C PRO A 299 -4.95 15.13 -21.98
N GLY A 300 -3.77 15.29 -21.37
CA GLY A 300 -3.40 16.45 -20.56
C GLY A 300 -3.89 16.42 -19.11
N GLU A 301 -4.71 15.44 -18.73
CA GLU A 301 -5.12 15.24 -17.33
C GLU A 301 -4.01 14.56 -16.53
N GLU A 302 -3.84 14.97 -15.27
CA GLU A 302 -2.92 14.32 -14.33
C GLU A 302 -3.47 12.95 -13.92
N ILE A 303 -2.63 11.91 -13.95
CA ILE A 303 -2.96 10.58 -13.43
C ILE A 303 -2.58 10.56 -11.95
N THR A 304 -3.54 10.25 -11.09
CA THR A 304 -3.44 10.39 -9.64
C THR A 304 -3.97 9.17 -8.92
N ILE A 305 -3.39 8.89 -7.76
CA ILE A 305 -3.84 7.86 -6.80
C ILE A 305 -4.20 8.51 -5.46
N SER A 306 -4.86 7.77 -4.56
CA SER A 306 -5.08 8.25 -3.20
C SER A 306 -4.01 7.70 -2.26
N TYR A 307 -3.27 8.58 -1.57
CA TYR A 307 -2.27 8.18 -0.56
C TYR A 307 -2.89 7.82 0.80
N ILE A 308 -4.19 8.07 0.93
CA ILE A 308 -4.94 7.92 2.16
C ILE A 308 -6.27 7.25 1.84
N ASN A 309 -6.98 6.79 2.88
CA ASN A 309 -8.35 6.37 2.71
C ASN A 309 -9.20 7.57 2.21
N PRO A 310 -9.86 7.46 1.03
CA PRO A 310 -10.59 8.59 0.47
C PRO A 310 -11.97 8.80 1.13
N VAL A 311 -12.43 7.86 1.97
CA VAL A 311 -13.66 7.92 2.79
C VAL A 311 -13.41 8.61 4.14
N MET A 312 -12.66 9.69 4.12
CA MET A 312 -12.34 10.52 5.28
C MET A 312 -12.91 11.92 5.09
N ARG A 313 -13.37 12.57 6.16
CA ARG A 313 -13.77 13.98 6.12
C ARG A 313 -12.59 14.89 5.77
N ARG A 314 -12.86 16.05 5.15
CA ARG A 314 -11.84 16.97 4.63
C ARG A 314 -10.78 17.36 5.67
N ALA A 315 -11.19 17.68 6.89
CA ALA A 315 -10.26 18.07 7.94
C ALA A 315 -9.27 16.94 8.27
N ALA A 316 -9.75 15.70 8.36
CA ALA A 316 -8.91 14.53 8.62
C ALA A 316 -7.96 14.23 7.45
N ARG A 317 -8.44 14.36 6.19
CA ARG A 317 -7.58 14.22 5.00
C ARG A 317 -6.42 15.23 5.02
N MET A 318 -6.74 16.51 5.25
CA MET A 318 -5.74 17.59 5.31
C MET A 318 -4.71 17.36 6.42
N GLN A 319 -5.15 16.96 7.61
CA GLN A 319 -4.27 16.70 8.73
C GLN A 319 -3.35 15.50 8.45
N ARG A 320 -3.89 14.41 7.89
CA ARG A 320 -3.11 13.21 7.55
C ARG A 320 -2.04 13.52 6.51
N LEU A 321 -2.40 14.19 5.41
CA LEU A 321 -1.46 14.55 4.35
C LEU A 321 -0.36 15.49 4.84
N GLN A 322 -0.72 16.50 5.65
CA GLN A 322 0.26 17.42 6.24
C GLN A 322 1.20 16.72 7.22
N ARG A 323 0.71 15.75 8.00
CA ARG A 323 1.52 15.04 8.99
C ARG A 323 2.47 14.03 8.35
N THR A 324 2.01 13.32 7.33
CA THR A 324 2.77 12.21 6.72
C THR A 324 3.65 12.68 5.57
N TRP A 325 3.12 13.49 4.65
CA TRP A 325 3.89 13.97 3.50
C TRP A 325 4.31 15.42 3.61
N GLY A 326 3.67 16.25 4.46
CA GLY A 326 4.11 17.64 4.63
C GLY A 326 3.44 18.66 3.71
N PHE A 327 2.45 18.26 2.92
CA PHE A 327 1.70 19.17 2.04
C PHE A 327 0.23 19.34 2.44
N ARG A 328 -0.37 20.45 1.98
CA ARG A 328 -1.81 20.69 2.04
C ARG A 328 -2.43 20.37 0.68
N CYS A 329 -3.38 19.45 0.64
CA CYS A 329 -4.02 19.03 -0.60
C CYS A 329 -4.72 20.21 -1.30
N ASN A 330 -4.47 20.37 -2.60
CA ASN A 330 -5.08 21.39 -3.45
C ASN A 330 -6.00 20.77 -4.52
N CYS A 331 -6.44 19.52 -4.36
CA CYS A 331 -7.36 18.89 -5.29
C CYS A 331 -8.70 19.63 -5.35
N HIS A 332 -9.45 19.41 -6.44
CA HIS A 332 -10.72 20.09 -6.69
C HIS A 332 -11.67 20.03 -5.48
N LEU A 333 -11.80 18.85 -4.86
CA LEU A 333 -12.67 18.63 -3.68
C LEU A 333 -12.21 19.44 -2.45
N CYS A 334 -10.91 19.52 -2.22
CA CYS A 334 -10.33 20.18 -1.05
C CYS A 334 -10.34 21.71 -1.15
N THR A 335 -10.38 22.24 -2.37
CA THR A 335 -10.40 23.68 -2.69
C THR A 335 -11.80 24.23 -2.97
N GLN A 336 -12.86 23.42 -2.89
CA GLN A 336 -14.23 23.91 -3.07
C GLN A 336 -14.65 24.87 -1.94
N GLU A 337 -15.73 25.61 -2.20
CA GLU A 337 -16.42 26.43 -1.21
C GLU A 337 -16.88 25.60 -0.01
N ARG A 338 -16.93 26.24 1.17
CA ARG A 338 -17.25 25.59 2.45
C ARG A 338 -18.55 24.79 2.42
N ALA A 339 -19.60 25.33 1.80
CA ALA A 339 -20.89 24.64 1.68
C ALA A 339 -20.78 23.31 0.92
N ARG A 340 -19.95 23.23 -0.13
CA ARG A 340 -19.75 21.98 -0.87
C ARG A 340 -18.88 20.99 -0.12
N THR A 341 -17.85 21.48 0.59
CA THR A 341 -17.01 20.61 1.43
C THR A 341 -17.80 20.04 2.61
N ASP A 342 -18.72 20.83 3.19
CA ASP A 342 -19.58 20.37 4.30
C ASP A 342 -20.58 19.33 3.81
N ALA A 343 -21.20 19.55 2.64
CA ALA A 343 -22.07 18.54 2.02
C ALA A 343 -21.34 17.24 1.67
N SER A 344 -20.06 17.30 1.27
CA SER A 344 -19.23 16.11 1.08
C SER A 344 -18.94 15.41 2.41
N ASP A 345 -18.58 16.15 3.46
CA ASP A 345 -18.34 15.59 4.79
C ASP A 345 -19.59 14.90 5.38
N ASP A 346 -20.79 15.41 5.09
CA ASP A 346 -22.07 14.78 5.44
C ASP A 346 -22.30 13.47 4.68
N ARG A 347 -22.04 13.45 3.36
CA ARG A 347 -22.12 12.21 2.56
C ARG A 347 -21.11 11.16 3.03
N ILE A 348 -19.89 11.58 3.37
CA ILE A 348 -18.85 10.70 3.91
C ILE A 348 -19.26 10.13 5.28
N GLN A 349 -19.91 10.92 6.13
CA GLN A 349 -20.48 10.39 7.37
C GLN A 349 -21.53 9.32 7.08
N GLN A 350 -22.47 9.61 6.18
CA GLN A 350 -23.53 8.68 5.82
C GLN A 350 -22.98 7.39 5.21
N ILE A 351 -21.95 7.47 4.37
CA ILE A 351 -21.24 6.31 3.83
C ILE A 351 -20.69 5.44 4.97
N ASN A 352 -19.97 6.03 5.93
CA ASN A 352 -19.36 5.30 7.04
C ASN A 352 -20.42 4.60 7.91
N GLU A 353 -21.55 5.28 8.18
CA GLU A 353 -22.67 4.69 8.90
C GLU A 353 -23.29 3.51 8.14
N LEU A 354 -23.58 3.67 6.84
CA LEU A 354 -24.22 2.62 6.03
C LEU A 354 -23.31 1.40 5.82
N THR A 355 -22.03 1.62 5.51
CA THR A 355 -21.06 0.54 5.32
C THR A 355 -20.88 -0.33 6.57
N SER A 356 -21.03 0.23 7.77
CA SER A 356 -21.03 -0.55 9.01
C SER A 356 -22.25 -1.48 9.14
N GLU A 357 -23.41 -1.10 8.60
CA GLU A 357 -24.64 -1.91 8.65
C GLU A 357 -24.55 -3.12 7.72
N PHE A 358 -23.97 -2.98 6.53
CA PHE A 358 -23.83 -4.08 5.56
C PHE A 358 -22.91 -5.19 6.07
N ARG A 359 -21.86 -4.84 6.83
CA ARG A 359 -20.98 -5.80 7.49
C ARG A 359 -21.64 -6.53 8.67
N ASN A 360 -22.82 -6.08 9.10
CA ASN A 360 -23.60 -6.72 10.14
C ASN A 360 -24.69 -7.63 9.54
N TYR A 361 -24.46 -8.94 9.56
CA TYR A 361 -25.42 -9.95 9.09
C TYR A 361 -26.44 -10.38 10.15
N ARG A 362 -26.41 -9.79 11.35
CA ARG A 362 -27.36 -10.10 12.41
C ARG A 362 -28.75 -9.53 12.11
N PRO A 363 -29.83 -10.09 12.69
CA PRO A 363 -31.20 -9.66 12.42
C PRO A 363 -31.49 -8.20 12.76
N GLU A 364 -30.68 -7.57 13.62
CA GLU A 364 -30.87 -6.19 14.07
C GLU A 364 -30.30 -5.15 13.09
N SER A 365 -29.50 -5.58 12.10
CA SER A 365 -28.95 -4.69 11.09
C SER A 365 -30.07 -4.04 10.26
N ARG A 366 -29.90 -2.76 9.93
CA ARG A 366 -30.81 -2.03 9.05
C ARG A 366 -30.53 -2.28 7.57
N ALA A 367 -29.45 -3.00 7.25
CA ALA A 367 -29.05 -3.28 5.87
C ALA A 367 -30.19 -3.90 5.06
N ASN A 368 -30.41 -3.32 3.89
CA ASN A 368 -31.43 -3.72 2.94
C ASN A 368 -31.04 -3.19 1.54
N PRO A 369 -31.70 -3.67 0.47
CA PRO A 369 -31.37 -3.26 -0.89
C PRO A 369 -31.45 -1.76 -1.15
N GLN A 370 -32.43 -1.04 -0.57
CA GLN A 370 -32.58 0.40 -0.80
C GLN A 370 -31.43 1.20 -0.18
N LEU A 371 -30.92 0.77 0.99
CA LEU A 371 -29.72 1.36 1.56
C LEU A 371 -28.48 1.03 0.72
N ALA A 372 -28.42 -0.15 0.10
CA ALA A 372 -27.31 -0.52 -0.77
C ALA A 372 -27.28 0.35 -2.05
N GLU A 373 -28.44 0.61 -2.66
CA GLU A 373 -28.55 1.56 -3.77
C GLU A 373 -28.19 2.99 -3.35
N LEU A 374 -28.59 3.39 -2.13
CA LEU A 374 -28.21 4.70 -1.58
C LEU A 374 -26.68 4.83 -1.44
N VAL A 375 -25.99 3.82 -0.88
CA VAL A 375 -24.53 3.91 -0.73
C VAL A 375 -23.81 3.94 -2.08
N ILE A 376 -24.30 3.20 -3.08
CA ILE A 376 -23.82 3.31 -4.48
C ILE A 376 -23.94 4.76 -4.97
N SER A 377 -25.12 5.37 -4.83
CA SER A 377 -25.34 6.76 -5.26
C SER A 377 -24.44 7.75 -4.52
N LEU A 378 -24.18 7.53 -3.23
CA LEU A 378 -23.26 8.37 -2.45
C LEU A 378 -21.82 8.26 -2.96
N TYR A 379 -21.35 7.05 -3.30
CA TYR A 379 -20.03 6.85 -3.89
C TYR A 379 -19.91 7.51 -5.27
N GLU A 380 -20.95 7.43 -6.10
CA GLU A 380 -20.98 8.10 -7.41
C GLU A 380 -20.91 9.63 -7.26
N GLN A 381 -21.69 10.20 -6.34
CA GLN A 381 -21.66 11.64 -6.04
C GLN A 381 -20.32 12.09 -5.48
N GLU A 382 -19.68 11.24 -4.68
CA GLU A 382 -18.35 11.49 -4.14
C GLU A 382 -17.24 11.14 -5.13
N GLN A 383 -17.50 10.51 -6.28
CA GLN A 383 -16.47 10.04 -7.24
C GLN A 383 -15.47 9.04 -6.62
N LEU A 384 -15.94 8.15 -5.76
CA LEU A 384 -15.13 7.11 -5.08
C LEU A 384 -15.00 5.84 -5.95
N TYR A 385 -14.57 6.03 -7.19
CA TYR A 385 -14.61 4.98 -8.22
C TYR A 385 -13.72 3.76 -7.92
N GLY A 386 -12.55 3.96 -7.30
CA GLY A 386 -11.64 2.85 -6.96
C GLY A 386 -12.26 1.79 -6.04
N MET A 387 -13.21 2.18 -5.20
CA MET A 387 -13.88 1.29 -4.23
C MET A 387 -15.34 0.99 -4.58
N MET A 388 -15.77 1.26 -5.81
CA MET A 388 -17.16 0.97 -6.21
C MET A 388 -17.49 -0.51 -6.20
N TYR A 389 -16.51 -1.38 -6.42
CA TYR A 389 -16.71 -2.84 -6.38
C TYR A 389 -17.33 -3.29 -5.06
N GLN A 390 -16.86 -2.77 -3.91
CA GLN A 390 -17.41 -3.09 -2.59
C GLN A 390 -18.89 -2.71 -2.45
N MET A 391 -19.30 -1.58 -3.03
CA MET A 391 -20.69 -1.13 -2.95
C MET A 391 -21.61 -2.02 -3.79
N TYR A 392 -21.12 -2.49 -4.94
CA TYR A 392 -21.83 -3.49 -5.73
C TYR A 392 -21.87 -4.86 -5.04
N THR A 393 -20.81 -5.25 -4.31
CA THR A 393 -20.82 -6.44 -3.46
C THR A 393 -21.93 -6.36 -2.41
N PHE A 394 -22.03 -5.25 -1.68
CA PHE A 394 -23.12 -5.06 -0.71
C PHE A 394 -24.49 -5.14 -1.36
N ALA A 395 -24.71 -4.48 -2.50
CA ALA A 395 -25.98 -4.59 -3.22
C ALA A 395 -26.28 -6.04 -3.64
N ALA A 396 -25.31 -6.76 -4.19
CA ALA A 396 -25.48 -8.16 -4.58
C ALA A 396 -25.92 -9.03 -3.40
N LEU A 397 -25.23 -8.89 -2.25
CA LEU A 397 -25.53 -9.63 -1.03
C LEU A 397 -26.92 -9.28 -0.46
N GLU A 398 -27.31 -7.99 -0.46
CA GLU A 398 -28.61 -7.57 0.07
C GLU A 398 -29.78 -8.01 -0.82
N TYR A 399 -29.67 -7.91 -2.15
CA TYR A 399 -30.69 -8.41 -3.07
C TYR A 399 -30.84 -9.93 -2.96
N ASN A 400 -29.72 -10.66 -2.86
CA ASN A 400 -29.77 -12.11 -2.65
C ASN A 400 -30.38 -12.44 -1.28
N GLY A 401 -30.07 -11.61 -0.28
CA GLY A 401 -30.57 -11.68 1.08
C GLY A 401 -32.09 -11.57 1.20
N VAL A 402 -32.75 -10.82 0.31
CA VAL A 402 -34.22 -10.71 0.26
C VAL A 402 -34.89 -11.69 -0.70
N GLY A 403 -34.10 -12.50 -1.41
CA GLY A 403 -34.61 -13.50 -2.35
C GLY A 403 -34.84 -12.99 -3.76
N ASP A 404 -34.14 -11.93 -4.18
CA ASP A 404 -34.12 -11.45 -5.57
C ASP A 404 -32.80 -11.84 -6.27
N PRO A 405 -32.73 -13.05 -6.85
CA PRO A 405 -31.48 -13.58 -7.39
C PRO A 405 -31.04 -12.86 -8.68
N TRP A 406 -31.98 -12.29 -9.44
CA TRP A 406 -31.68 -11.66 -10.72
C TRP A 406 -31.00 -10.31 -10.54
N THR A 407 -31.54 -9.48 -9.63
CA THR A 407 -30.92 -8.21 -9.29
C THR A 407 -29.61 -8.44 -8.54
N ALA A 408 -29.54 -9.47 -7.68
CA ALA A 408 -28.29 -9.88 -7.05
C ALA A 408 -27.21 -10.24 -8.07
N THR A 409 -27.55 -11.04 -9.09
CA THR A 409 -26.63 -11.43 -10.17
C THR A 409 -26.15 -10.21 -10.98
N LYS A 410 -27.03 -9.24 -11.25
CA LYS A 410 -26.64 -7.98 -11.91
C LYS A 410 -25.56 -7.26 -11.10
N TYR A 411 -25.78 -7.08 -9.81
CA TYR A 411 -24.82 -6.37 -8.95
C TYR A 411 -23.54 -7.18 -8.72
N ALA A 412 -23.61 -8.51 -8.61
CA ALA A 412 -22.42 -9.35 -8.52
C ALA A 412 -21.54 -9.21 -9.76
N ARG A 413 -22.12 -9.17 -10.97
CA ARG A 413 -21.36 -8.92 -12.20
C ARG A 413 -20.71 -7.55 -12.25
N LEU A 414 -21.38 -6.52 -11.72
CA LEU A 414 -20.78 -5.19 -11.58
C LEU A 414 -19.64 -5.20 -10.55
N ALA A 415 -19.80 -5.91 -9.43
CA ALA A 415 -18.76 -6.05 -8.42
C ALA A 415 -17.51 -6.73 -9.00
N ILE A 416 -17.69 -7.82 -9.76
CA ILE A 416 -16.58 -8.50 -10.48
C ILE A 416 -15.92 -7.52 -11.47
N GLU A 417 -16.69 -6.89 -12.35
CA GLU A 417 -16.14 -5.98 -13.38
C GLU A 417 -15.30 -4.87 -12.77
N TRP A 418 -15.72 -4.28 -11.65
CA TRP A 418 -14.96 -3.22 -11.00
C TRP A 418 -13.82 -3.77 -10.14
N GLY A 419 -14.01 -4.93 -9.50
CA GLY A 419 -13.01 -5.55 -8.63
C GLY A 419 -11.78 -6.04 -9.38
N LEU A 420 -11.95 -6.58 -10.60
CA LEU A 420 -10.84 -7.11 -11.41
C LEU A 420 -9.67 -6.12 -11.57
N TRP A 421 -9.95 -4.82 -11.69
CA TRP A 421 -8.91 -3.79 -11.89
C TRP A 421 -8.52 -3.06 -10.60
N SER A 422 -9.36 -3.14 -9.55
CA SER A 422 -9.15 -2.45 -8.26
C SER A 422 -8.50 -3.34 -7.20
N VAL A 423 -8.76 -4.64 -7.22
CA VAL A 423 -8.26 -5.62 -6.24
C VAL A 423 -7.68 -6.89 -6.86
N GLY A 424 -7.89 -7.11 -8.17
CA GLY A 424 -7.35 -8.27 -8.89
C GLY A 424 -8.34 -9.44 -8.96
N GLU A 425 -8.02 -10.47 -9.75
CA GLU A 425 -8.93 -11.61 -9.98
C GLU A 425 -9.02 -12.56 -8.78
N THR A 426 -7.94 -12.66 -8.01
CA THR A 426 -7.82 -13.59 -6.88
C THR A 426 -8.38 -13.02 -5.58
N ASP A 427 -8.79 -11.75 -5.57
CA ASP A 427 -9.37 -11.12 -4.39
C ASP A 427 -10.66 -11.84 -3.95
N SER A 428 -10.81 -12.00 -2.64
CA SER A 428 -11.92 -12.75 -2.06
C SER A 428 -13.29 -12.18 -2.40
N ASP A 429 -13.44 -10.85 -2.52
CA ASP A 429 -14.72 -10.24 -2.91
C ASP A 429 -15.05 -10.58 -4.37
N VAL A 430 -14.05 -10.61 -5.27
CA VAL A 430 -14.24 -10.98 -6.67
C VAL A 430 -14.65 -12.44 -6.78
N VAL A 431 -13.91 -13.35 -6.15
CA VAL A 431 -14.21 -14.79 -6.13
C VAL A 431 -15.58 -15.08 -5.53
N GLU A 432 -15.95 -14.40 -4.44
CA GLU A 432 -17.26 -14.54 -3.81
C GLU A 432 -18.38 -14.09 -4.75
N MET A 433 -18.21 -12.95 -5.42
CA MET A 433 -19.21 -12.44 -6.36
C MET A 433 -19.33 -13.30 -7.62
N GLU A 434 -18.25 -13.95 -8.09
CA GLU A 434 -18.33 -14.97 -9.13
C GLU A 434 -19.18 -16.17 -8.69
N SER A 435 -19.01 -16.63 -7.45
CA SER A 435 -19.82 -17.69 -6.86
C SER A 435 -21.29 -17.31 -6.82
N LEU A 436 -21.62 -16.10 -6.34
CA LEU A 436 -22.98 -15.58 -6.32
C LEU A 436 -23.57 -15.47 -7.73
N ALA A 437 -22.82 -14.92 -8.68
CA ALA A 437 -23.29 -14.73 -10.05
C ALA A 437 -23.53 -16.07 -10.80
N ARG A 438 -22.81 -17.13 -10.40
CA ARG A 438 -22.95 -18.48 -10.96
C ARG A 438 -24.16 -19.23 -10.41
N ASP A 439 -24.36 -19.19 -9.09
CA ASP A 439 -25.49 -19.84 -8.41
C ASP A 439 -26.00 -18.98 -7.23
N PRO A 440 -26.90 -18.01 -7.48
CA PRO A 440 -27.39 -17.14 -6.42
C PRO A 440 -28.26 -17.88 -5.38
N TRP A 441 -28.88 -19.01 -5.75
CA TRP A 441 -29.70 -19.82 -4.84
C TRP A 441 -28.87 -20.69 -3.90
N GLY A 442 -27.75 -21.21 -4.39
CA GLY A 442 -26.77 -21.96 -3.60
C GLY A 442 -25.84 -21.07 -2.77
N HIS A 443 -25.72 -19.79 -3.12
CA HIS A 443 -24.87 -18.85 -2.41
C HIS A 443 -25.29 -18.66 -0.94
N TRP A 444 -24.31 -18.52 -0.05
CA TRP A 444 -24.58 -18.44 1.39
C TRP A 444 -25.46 -17.25 1.77
N SER A 445 -25.53 -16.20 0.96
CA SER A 445 -26.37 -15.02 1.23
C SER A 445 -27.84 -15.20 0.84
N TRP A 446 -28.22 -16.30 0.18
CA TRP A 446 -29.61 -16.52 -0.26
C TRP A 446 -30.58 -16.44 0.92
N MET A 447 -31.59 -15.57 0.80
CA MET A 447 -32.64 -15.38 1.81
C MET A 447 -32.11 -14.98 3.21
N LEU A 448 -30.87 -14.50 3.31
CA LEU A 448 -30.19 -14.10 4.55
C LEU A 448 -31.01 -13.12 5.39
N ARG A 449 -31.66 -12.14 4.76
CA ARG A 449 -32.44 -11.09 5.42
C ARG A 449 -33.88 -11.53 5.71
N THR A 450 -34.24 -12.79 5.46
CA THR A 450 -35.59 -13.30 5.68
C THR A 450 -35.73 -14.14 6.94
N LYS A 451 -36.93 -14.12 7.53
CA LYS A 451 -37.28 -14.95 8.71
C LYS A 451 -37.11 -16.47 8.48
N LYS A 452 -37.04 -16.94 7.23
CA LYS A 452 -36.91 -18.38 6.90
C LYS A 452 -35.59 -18.97 7.38
N ARG A 453 -34.51 -18.20 7.40
CA ARG A 453 -33.20 -18.66 7.92
C ARG A 453 -33.10 -18.53 9.44
N ASN A 454 -33.64 -17.44 10.02
CA ASN A 454 -33.70 -17.23 11.48
C ASN A 454 -34.68 -18.17 12.21
N GLY A 455 -35.51 -18.90 11.47
CA GLY A 455 -36.52 -19.81 12.00
C GLY A 455 -36.18 -21.30 11.89
N TRP A 456 -35.08 -21.70 11.24
CA TRP A 456 -34.72 -23.10 11.06
C TRP A 456 -33.90 -23.68 12.23
N GLU A 457 -33.21 -22.83 13.01
CA GLU A 457 -32.60 -23.25 14.29
C GLU A 457 -33.62 -23.42 15.42
N ARG A 458 -34.82 -22.83 15.30
CA ARG A 458 -35.87 -22.90 16.33
C ARG A 458 -36.85 -24.07 16.17
N ARG A 459 -36.66 -24.96 15.19
CA ARG A 459 -37.53 -26.13 14.94
C ARG A 459 -36.79 -27.47 15.04
N LYS A 460 -35.97 -27.64 16.07
CA LYS A 460 -35.41 -28.94 16.48
C LYS A 460 -35.42 -29.15 18.01
N ALA A 461 -36.41 -28.58 18.69
CA ALA A 461 -36.59 -28.79 20.12
C ALA A 461 -38.08 -28.75 20.52
N VAL A 462 -38.93 -29.48 19.78
CA VAL A 462 -40.23 -29.95 20.27
C VAL A 462 -40.50 -31.25 19.51
N ASP A 463 -40.97 -32.27 20.23
CA ASP A 463 -41.32 -33.63 19.81
C ASP A 463 -40.17 -34.66 19.87
N ASP A 464 -39.87 -35.11 21.09
CA ASP A 464 -40.01 -36.53 21.48
C ASP A 464 -39.74 -36.62 22.98
N ASP A 465 -40.80 -36.91 23.75
CA ASP A 465 -40.85 -37.87 24.87
C ASP A 465 -42.15 -37.65 25.67
N ASP A 466 -43.22 -38.28 25.15
CA ASP A 466 -44.29 -38.83 25.97
C ASP A 466 -43.74 -40.06 26.71
N GLU A 467 -43.70 -40.03 28.05
CA GLU A 467 -44.03 -41.18 28.93
C GLU A 467 -44.39 -40.70 30.34
#